data_AF-A0A538MRT8-F1
#
_entry.id   AF-A0A538MRT8-F1
#
_cell.length_a   1.000
_cell.length_b   1.000
_cell.length_c   1.000
_cell.angle_alpha   90.00
_cell.angle_beta   90.00
_cell.angle_gamma   90.00
#
_symmetry.space_group_name_H-M   'P 1'
#
loop_
_entity.id
_entity.type
_entity.pdbx_description
1 polymer ?
#
loop_
_entity_poly.entity_id
_entity_poly.type
_entity_poly.pdbx_seq_one_letter_code
_entity_poly.pdbx_strand_id
1 'polypeptide(L)'
;MTRSVVIQQALAARAHLDSHAVEYAVGDTVFSPAPVLFITLAMITLSERAHAEAYLARLTKIPAALAALAERHRAGIAAGRLPVRRLADAAVAHFDRYLSHPAGDPLRRPTPAVDVPGFADQRDRLLETMVRPAVTAYREVLASEVVPVGRTDDRAGLCWAPPGRTRTPSADPSRSPAQVHQPSARRVHSARPPIPGRTVIQIGSTRRVRRRRTRRTPAIRARPLTARRRTPTYDRTLTLCYPLTQAGRMREVVSMPAAYAQSDQFRGARIHLCDLAGLEIRDCEVSGLKIVDCYGGDVYLGGDFERLVVNDVDVTAYVEAELDRQHPTRVLARDAASSVDYRAAWDAIETQWEATLDRARLLPEAKLHEQVNGEWSFVETQRHLLMAGDAWLGNAVLEEDAPYHPLGLPYRGMPPDAAAKLGLTLEATPTLDEVLAPRLARMATMRRVVDGLTEAELDRVCGRKPADPYPDREYVVRRCLKVVLKEEAEHHRYAVRDLAVLEAAA
;
A
#
# COMPACT_ATOMS: atom_id res chain seq x y z
N MET A 1 21.34 4.98 5.73
CA MET A 1 21.68 3.54 5.81
C MET A 1 22.85 3.32 6.74
N THR A 2 22.93 2.19 7.45
CA THR A 2 24.10 1.86 8.31
C THR A 2 25.10 0.95 7.57
N ARG A 3 26.38 1.01 7.99
CA ARG A 3 27.46 0.15 7.45
C ARG A 3 27.11 -1.34 7.49
N SER A 4 26.45 -1.80 8.55
CA SER A 4 26.05 -3.21 8.72
C SER A 4 25.02 -3.65 7.67
N VAL A 5 24.06 -2.79 7.31
CA VAL A 5 23.09 -3.07 6.23
C VAL A 5 23.78 -3.14 4.88
N VAL A 6 24.70 -2.22 4.57
CA VAL A 6 25.48 -2.25 3.32
C VAL A 6 26.30 -3.54 3.19
N ILE A 7 26.98 -3.98 4.26
CA ILE A 7 27.73 -5.24 4.30
C ILE A 7 26.79 -6.44 4.10
N GLN A 8 25.64 -6.48 4.79
CA GLN A 8 24.67 -7.56 4.66
C GLN A 8 24.11 -7.66 3.24
N GLN A 9 23.78 -6.54 2.60
CA GLN A 9 23.29 -6.50 1.21
C GLN A 9 24.37 -6.93 0.21
N ALA A 10 25.61 -6.47 0.36
CA ALA A 10 26.73 -6.90 -0.49
C ALA A 10 27.01 -8.41 -0.39
N LEU A 11 26.94 -8.97 0.84
CA LEU A 11 27.09 -10.41 1.06
C LEU A 11 25.91 -11.21 0.48
N ALA A 12 24.69 -10.70 0.58
CA ALA A 12 23.51 -11.32 -0.02
C ALA A 12 23.56 -11.31 -1.56
N ALA A 13 23.97 -10.19 -2.16
CA ALA A 13 24.18 -10.07 -3.61
C ALA A 13 25.26 -11.05 -4.10
N ARG A 14 26.39 -11.16 -3.40
CA ARG A 14 27.43 -12.16 -3.71
C ARG A 14 26.89 -13.59 -3.57
N ALA A 15 26.17 -13.91 -2.51
CA ALA A 15 25.57 -15.24 -2.32
C ALA A 15 24.53 -15.59 -3.41
N HIS A 16 23.81 -14.59 -3.93
CA HIS A 16 22.91 -14.77 -5.07
C HIS A 16 23.68 -15.08 -6.36
N LEU A 17 24.76 -14.35 -6.66
CA LEU A 17 25.62 -14.64 -7.83
C LEU A 17 26.30 -16.03 -7.71
N ASP A 18 26.91 -16.31 -6.56
CA ASP A 18 27.54 -17.61 -6.21
C ASP A 18 26.56 -18.80 -6.28
N SER A 19 25.24 -18.57 -6.24
CA SER A 19 24.25 -19.63 -6.38
C SER A 19 24.12 -20.15 -7.82
N HIS A 20 24.51 -19.35 -8.82
CA HIS A 20 24.26 -19.62 -10.24
C HIS A 20 22.77 -19.87 -10.58
N ALA A 21 21.82 -19.35 -9.79
CA ALA A 21 20.39 -19.65 -9.92
C ALA A 21 19.82 -19.47 -11.34
N VAL A 22 20.26 -18.44 -12.08
CA VAL A 22 19.87 -18.19 -13.48
C VAL A 22 20.04 -19.42 -14.38
N GLU A 23 21.03 -20.26 -14.11
CA GLU A 23 21.35 -21.42 -14.95
C GLU A 23 20.35 -22.57 -14.77
N TYR A 24 19.78 -22.74 -13.58
CA TYR A 24 18.88 -23.87 -13.26
C TYR A 24 17.41 -23.47 -12.95
N ALA A 25 17.11 -22.19 -12.78
CA ALA A 25 15.78 -21.67 -12.42
C ALA A 25 14.82 -21.58 -13.62
N VAL A 26 14.57 -22.72 -14.29
CA VAL A 26 13.63 -22.82 -15.42
C VAL A 26 12.23 -23.18 -14.90
N GLY A 27 11.23 -22.41 -15.31
CA GLY A 27 9.85 -22.47 -14.81
C GLY A 27 8.95 -21.43 -15.50
N ASP A 28 7.65 -21.45 -15.19
CA ASP A 28 6.62 -20.54 -15.71
C ASP A 28 6.22 -19.44 -14.71
N THR A 29 7.08 -19.15 -13.73
CA THR A 29 6.79 -18.26 -12.59
C THR A 29 7.74 -17.05 -12.53
N VAL A 30 7.40 -16.05 -11.72
CA VAL A 30 8.22 -14.85 -11.46
C VAL A 30 9.65 -15.14 -10.94
N PHE A 31 9.91 -16.36 -10.45
CA PHE A 31 11.23 -16.78 -9.97
C PHE A 31 12.15 -17.31 -11.10
N SER A 32 11.67 -17.32 -12.34
CA SER A 32 12.40 -17.80 -13.51
C SER A 32 12.82 -16.63 -14.41
N PRO A 33 14.08 -16.57 -14.89
CA PRO A 33 14.62 -15.39 -15.58
C PRO A 33 13.89 -14.98 -16.87
N ALA A 34 13.33 -15.94 -17.61
CA ALA A 34 12.59 -15.62 -18.83
C ALA A 34 11.17 -15.07 -18.54
N PRO A 35 10.28 -15.75 -17.78
CA PRO A 35 8.97 -15.16 -17.43
C PRO A 35 9.06 -13.82 -16.71
N VAL A 36 10.03 -13.62 -15.80
CA VAL A 36 10.14 -12.35 -15.07
C VAL A 36 10.47 -11.18 -16.01
N LEU A 37 11.26 -11.39 -17.07
CA LEU A 37 11.51 -10.38 -18.11
C LEU A 37 10.21 -9.90 -18.76
N PHE A 38 9.34 -10.83 -19.18
CA PHE A 38 8.06 -10.48 -19.81
C PHE A 38 7.09 -9.82 -18.83
N ILE A 39 7.04 -10.31 -17.58
CA ILE A 39 6.19 -9.74 -16.53
C ILE A 39 6.62 -8.32 -16.20
N THR A 40 7.92 -8.08 -15.95
CA THR A 40 8.44 -6.73 -15.66
C THR A 40 8.21 -5.78 -16.82
N LEU A 41 8.49 -6.18 -18.07
CA LEU A 41 8.25 -5.32 -19.24
C LEU A 41 6.76 -5.00 -19.43
N ALA A 42 5.85 -5.94 -19.17
CA ALA A 42 4.41 -5.74 -19.33
C ALA A 42 3.78 -4.80 -18.27
N MET A 43 4.52 -4.45 -17.21
CA MET A 43 4.09 -3.54 -16.14
C MET A 43 4.75 -2.14 -16.22
N ILE A 44 5.53 -1.84 -17.27
CA ILE A 44 6.19 -0.53 -17.41
C ILE A 44 5.17 0.55 -17.79
N THR A 45 5.05 1.58 -16.97
CA THR A 45 4.32 2.82 -17.28
C THR A 45 5.11 3.69 -18.26
N LEU A 46 4.42 4.28 -19.24
CA LEU A 46 5.02 5.08 -20.33
C LEU A 46 4.56 6.54 -20.27
N SER A 47 4.89 7.23 -19.17
CA SER A 47 4.40 8.59 -18.89
C SER A 47 4.91 9.67 -19.85
N GLU A 48 6.01 9.43 -20.54
CA GLU A 48 6.71 10.41 -21.39
C GLU A 48 7.18 9.78 -22.70
N ARG A 49 7.48 10.62 -23.70
CA ARG A 49 8.03 10.18 -25.00
C ARG A 49 9.32 9.36 -24.82
N ALA A 50 10.23 9.79 -23.95
CA ALA A 50 11.46 9.07 -23.65
C ALA A 50 11.20 7.66 -23.07
N HIS A 51 10.15 7.48 -22.28
CA HIS A 51 9.75 6.16 -21.78
C HIS A 51 9.28 5.25 -22.91
N ALA A 52 8.49 5.77 -23.85
CA ALA A 52 8.02 5.02 -25.02
C ALA A 52 9.18 4.57 -25.93
N GLU A 53 10.12 5.48 -26.23
CA GLU A 53 11.33 5.19 -27.00
C GLU A 53 12.21 4.14 -26.30
N ALA A 54 12.44 4.31 -24.99
CA ALA A 54 13.17 3.34 -24.17
C ALA A 54 12.45 1.98 -24.09
N TYR A 55 11.13 1.92 -24.16
CA TYR A 55 10.37 0.67 -24.21
C TYR A 55 10.58 -0.07 -25.53
N LEU A 56 10.45 0.63 -26.67
CA LEU A 56 10.75 0.07 -27.99
C LEU A 56 12.21 -0.39 -28.07
N ALA A 57 13.15 0.38 -27.51
CA ALA A 57 14.55 -0.02 -27.40
C ALA A 57 14.73 -1.31 -26.57
N ARG A 58 14.03 -1.47 -25.44
CA ARG A 58 14.06 -2.72 -24.64
C ARG A 58 13.54 -3.92 -25.43
N LEU A 59 12.48 -3.78 -26.23
CA LEU A 59 11.97 -4.86 -27.09
C LEU A 59 13.05 -5.36 -28.07
N THR A 60 13.91 -4.47 -28.59
CA THR A 60 15.05 -4.86 -29.46
C THR A 60 16.12 -5.72 -28.74
N LYS A 61 16.14 -5.73 -27.41
CA LYS A 61 17.13 -6.48 -26.61
C LYS A 61 16.62 -7.83 -26.12
N ILE A 62 15.31 -8.12 -26.22
CA ILE A 62 14.74 -9.42 -25.83
C ILE A 62 15.43 -10.60 -26.54
N PRO A 63 15.73 -10.56 -27.87
CA PRO A 63 16.43 -11.67 -28.52
C PRO A 63 17.79 -11.98 -27.91
N ALA A 64 18.60 -10.95 -27.63
CA ALA A 64 19.91 -11.12 -27.00
C ALA A 64 19.78 -11.62 -25.55
N ALA A 65 18.78 -11.15 -24.80
CA ALA A 65 18.51 -11.61 -23.44
C ALA A 65 18.11 -13.10 -23.41
N LEU A 66 17.21 -13.54 -24.30
CA LEU A 66 16.78 -14.93 -24.39
C LEU A 66 17.91 -15.86 -24.89
N ALA A 67 18.72 -15.42 -25.86
CA ALA A 67 19.90 -16.15 -26.30
C ALA A 67 20.94 -16.31 -25.17
N ALA A 68 21.17 -15.25 -24.39
CA ALA A 68 22.02 -15.32 -23.21
C ALA A 68 21.46 -16.29 -22.15
N LEU A 69 20.15 -16.28 -21.89
CA LEU A 69 19.53 -17.24 -20.96
C LEU A 69 19.67 -18.69 -21.43
N ALA A 70 19.43 -18.97 -22.72
CA ALA A 70 19.69 -20.29 -23.31
C ALA A 70 21.13 -20.75 -23.05
N GLU A 71 22.11 -19.88 -23.27
CA GLU A 71 23.52 -20.20 -23.04
C GLU A 71 23.86 -20.40 -21.54
N ARG A 72 23.24 -19.62 -20.65
CA ARG A 72 23.35 -19.85 -19.19
C ARG A 72 22.76 -21.20 -18.78
N HIS A 73 21.68 -21.66 -19.42
CA HIS A 73 21.12 -22.99 -19.19
C HIS A 73 22.04 -24.11 -19.69
N ARG A 74 22.65 -23.97 -20.87
CA ARG A 74 23.67 -24.91 -21.38
C ARG A 74 24.88 -25.01 -20.47
N ALA A 75 25.43 -23.86 -20.05
CA ALA A 75 26.53 -23.81 -19.09
C ALA A 75 26.16 -24.45 -17.75
N GLY A 76 24.92 -24.28 -17.29
CA GLY A 76 24.35 -24.98 -16.14
C GLY A 76 24.34 -26.49 -16.30
N ILE A 77 23.81 -26.98 -17.42
CA ILE A 77 23.74 -28.41 -17.75
C ILE A 77 25.15 -29.02 -17.82
N ALA A 78 26.09 -28.36 -18.51
CA ALA A 78 27.49 -28.79 -18.58
C ALA A 78 28.18 -28.84 -17.20
N ALA A 79 27.82 -27.92 -16.29
CA ALA A 79 28.26 -27.92 -14.90
C ALA A 79 27.42 -28.80 -13.96
N GLY A 80 26.49 -29.62 -14.49
CA GLY A 80 25.59 -30.50 -13.73
C GLY A 80 24.48 -29.79 -12.95
N ARG A 81 24.32 -28.47 -13.07
CA ARG A 81 23.26 -27.65 -12.45
C ARG A 81 21.95 -27.81 -13.23
N LEU A 82 21.37 -29.00 -13.14
CA LEU A 82 20.18 -29.39 -13.88
C LEU A 82 18.89 -28.74 -13.30
N PRO A 83 18.01 -28.15 -14.13
CA PRO A 83 16.66 -27.73 -13.72
C PRO A 83 15.79 -28.89 -13.24
N VAL A 84 14.60 -28.58 -12.71
CA VAL A 84 13.57 -29.60 -12.41
C VAL A 84 12.70 -29.78 -13.66
N ARG A 85 12.62 -31.01 -14.18
CA ARG A 85 12.00 -31.33 -15.48
C ARG A 85 10.58 -30.80 -15.60
N ARG A 86 9.69 -31.08 -14.62
CA ARG A 86 8.30 -30.60 -14.66
C ARG A 86 8.15 -29.07 -14.68
N LEU A 87 9.17 -28.32 -14.23
CA LEU A 87 9.17 -26.86 -14.30
C LEU A 87 9.67 -26.38 -15.67
N ALA A 88 10.65 -27.07 -16.26
CA ALA A 88 11.02 -26.85 -17.66
C ALA A 88 9.86 -27.18 -18.62
N ASP A 89 9.14 -28.28 -18.40
CA ASP A 89 7.91 -28.62 -19.13
C ASP A 89 6.84 -27.51 -19.00
N ALA A 90 6.66 -26.97 -17.78
CA ALA A 90 5.74 -25.86 -17.54
C ALA A 90 6.17 -24.56 -18.26
N ALA A 91 7.48 -24.27 -18.30
CA ALA A 91 8.04 -23.14 -19.04
C ALA A 91 7.83 -23.28 -20.55
N VAL A 92 8.07 -24.47 -21.12
CA VAL A 92 7.76 -24.78 -22.53
C VAL A 92 6.28 -24.54 -22.80
N ALA A 93 5.39 -25.11 -21.99
CA ALA A 93 3.95 -24.91 -22.13
C ALA A 93 3.49 -23.45 -21.93
N HIS A 94 4.23 -22.65 -21.15
CA HIS A 94 3.99 -21.21 -21.01
C HIS A 94 4.33 -20.46 -22.30
N PHE A 95 5.49 -20.72 -22.90
CA PHE A 95 5.86 -20.09 -24.17
C PHE A 95 5.03 -20.58 -25.35
N ASP A 96 4.57 -21.84 -25.35
CA ASP A 96 3.57 -22.33 -26.30
C ASP A 96 2.27 -21.52 -26.23
N ARG A 97 1.76 -21.24 -25.01
CA ARG A 97 0.57 -20.39 -24.83
C ARG A 97 0.81 -18.96 -25.32
N TYR A 98 1.96 -18.36 -24.99
CA TYR A 98 2.35 -17.02 -25.46
C TYR A 98 2.38 -16.95 -27.00
N LEU A 99 3.05 -17.89 -27.66
CA LEU A 99 3.15 -17.95 -29.12
C LEU A 99 1.80 -18.21 -29.80
N SER A 100 0.92 -19.00 -29.17
CA SER A 100 -0.41 -19.33 -29.70
C SER A 100 -1.43 -18.17 -29.68
N HIS A 101 -1.13 -17.08 -28.95
CA HIS A 101 -2.10 -16.00 -28.72
C HIS A 101 -1.52 -14.57 -28.95
N PRO A 102 -0.99 -14.27 -30.16
CA PRO A 102 -0.26 -13.03 -30.45
C PRO A 102 -1.11 -11.74 -30.33
N ALA A 103 -2.43 -11.86 -30.39
CA ALA A 103 -3.36 -10.73 -30.17
C ALA A 103 -3.39 -10.28 -28.71
N GLY A 104 -3.23 -11.21 -27.76
CA GLY A 104 -3.22 -10.95 -26.31
C GLY A 104 -1.81 -10.90 -25.71
N ASP A 105 -0.78 -10.62 -26.51
CA ASP A 105 0.61 -10.50 -26.06
C ASP A 105 0.71 -9.45 -24.91
N PRO A 106 1.19 -9.83 -23.71
CA PRO A 106 1.27 -8.91 -22.56
C PRO A 106 2.18 -7.70 -22.81
N LEU A 107 3.13 -7.78 -23.74
CA LEU A 107 3.98 -6.65 -24.15
C LEU A 107 3.22 -5.60 -24.99
N ARG A 108 1.93 -5.83 -25.29
CA ARG A 108 1.02 -4.81 -25.84
C ARG A 108 0.41 -3.91 -24.76
N ARG A 109 0.51 -4.27 -23.47
CA ARG A 109 -0.11 -3.51 -22.36
C ARG A 109 0.51 -2.12 -22.14
N PRO A 110 1.84 -1.94 -22.19
CA PRO A 110 2.42 -0.61 -22.09
C PRO A 110 2.00 0.27 -23.28
N THR A 111 1.25 1.33 -22.96
CA THR A 111 0.81 2.36 -23.91
C THR A 111 1.27 3.73 -23.41
N PRO A 112 1.87 4.58 -24.27
CA PRO A 112 2.25 5.95 -23.92
C PRO A 112 1.05 6.76 -23.41
N ALA A 113 1.26 7.54 -22.34
CA ALA A 113 0.28 8.51 -21.86
C ALA A 113 0.26 9.80 -22.70
N VAL A 114 1.32 10.03 -23.48
CA VAL A 114 1.47 11.13 -24.45
C VAL A 114 1.45 10.58 -25.87
N ASP A 115 1.01 11.37 -26.86
CA ASP A 115 1.01 10.92 -28.25
C ASP A 115 2.43 10.66 -28.78
N VAL A 116 2.68 9.44 -29.23
CA VAL A 116 3.92 9.00 -29.87
C VAL A 116 3.55 8.34 -31.20
N PRO A 117 3.55 9.13 -32.31
CA PRO A 117 3.11 8.65 -33.62
C PRO A 117 3.81 7.36 -34.05
N GLY A 118 3.01 6.37 -34.48
CA GLY A 118 3.51 5.07 -34.94
C GLY A 118 4.04 4.12 -33.85
N PHE A 119 3.96 4.47 -32.56
CA PHE A 119 4.43 3.60 -31.46
C PHE A 119 3.81 2.20 -31.51
N ALA A 120 2.48 2.11 -31.67
CA ALA A 120 1.78 0.83 -31.70
C ALA A 120 2.24 -0.05 -32.87
N ASP A 121 2.34 0.51 -34.08
CA ASP A 121 2.81 -0.21 -35.26
C ASP A 121 4.27 -0.64 -35.12
N GLN A 122 5.13 0.22 -34.55
CA GLN A 122 6.53 -0.13 -34.31
C GLN A 122 6.63 -1.24 -33.27
N ARG A 123 5.98 -1.12 -32.12
CA ARG A 123 5.89 -2.18 -31.10
C ARG A 123 5.45 -3.50 -31.73
N ASP A 124 4.36 -3.48 -32.49
CA ASP A 124 3.78 -4.68 -33.09
C ASP A 124 4.73 -5.33 -34.11
N ARG A 125 5.41 -4.52 -34.94
CA ARG A 125 6.49 -4.99 -35.84
C ARG A 125 7.66 -5.60 -35.06
N LEU A 126 8.10 -5.00 -33.95
CA LEU A 126 9.19 -5.57 -33.12
C LEU A 126 8.76 -6.89 -32.46
N LEU A 127 7.52 -6.97 -31.97
CA LEU A 127 6.95 -8.20 -31.41
C LEU A 127 6.90 -9.32 -32.46
N GLU A 128 6.55 -8.99 -33.69
CA GLU A 128 6.48 -9.93 -34.82
C GLU A 128 7.84 -10.37 -35.34
N THR A 129 8.72 -9.42 -35.65
CA THR A 129 9.96 -9.68 -36.40
C THR A 129 11.12 -10.13 -35.52
N MET A 130 11.06 -9.87 -34.21
CA MET A 130 12.16 -10.18 -33.29
C MET A 130 11.72 -10.96 -32.05
N VAL A 131 10.67 -10.52 -31.33
CA VAL A 131 10.33 -11.14 -30.04
C VAL A 131 9.74 -12.54 -30.22
N ARG A 132 8.73 -12.72 -31.08
CA ARG A 132 8.15 -14.05 -31.33
C ARG A 132 9.18 -15.05 -31.88
N PRO A 133 10.02 -14.75 -32.89
CA PRO A 133 11.09 -15.64 -33.33
C PRO A 133 12.09 -16.00 -32.22
N ALA A 134 12.49 -15.04 -31.38
CA ALA A 134 13.39 -15.30 -30.26
C ALA A 134 12.75 -16.18 -29.17
N VAL A 135 11.45 -15.99 -28.89
CA VAL A 135 10.71 -16.86 -27.97
C VAL A 135 10.58 -18.28 -28.53
N THR A 136 10.31 -18.45 -29.83
CA THR A 136 10.32 -19.76 -30.49
C THR A 136 11.69 -20.44 -30.33
N ALA A 137 12.78 -19.75 -30.64
CA ALA A 137 14.13 -20.30 -30.51
C ALA A 137 14.46 -20.70 -29.06
N TYR A 138 14.14 -19.84 -28.09
CA TYR A 138 14.35 -20.12 -26.66
C TYR A 138 13.49 -21.30 -26.16
N ARG A 139 12.23 -21.36 -26.58
CA ARG A 139 11.30 -22.46 -26.29
C ARG A 139 11.83 -23.78 -26.82
N GLU A 140 12.39 -23.81 -28.04
CA GLU A 140 13.01 -25.01 -28.60
C GLU A 140 14.25 -25.46 -27.82
N VAL A 141 15.11 -24.54 -27.36
CA VAL A 141 16.22 -24.89 -26.43
C VAL A 141 15.67 -25.53 -25.15
N LEU A 142 14.61 -24.97 -24.55
CA LEU A 142 14.00 -25.56 -23.36
C LEU A 142 13.47 -26.98 -23.64
N ALA A 143 12.77 -27.19 -24.76
CA ALA A 143 12.14 -28.46 -25.09
C ALA A 143 13.15 -29.56 -25.52
N SER A 144 14.17 -29.19 -26.29
CA SER A 144 15.13 -30.14 -26.89
C SER A 144 16.41 -30.36 -26.07
N GLU A 145 16.87 -29.35 -25.33
CA GLU A 145 18.12 -29.43 -24.56
C GLU A 145 17.86 -29.54 -23.05
N VAL A 146 16.90 -28.78 -22.51
CA VAL A 146 16.72 -28.66 -21.04
C VAL A 146 15.79 -29.72 -20.45
N VAL A 147 14.62 -29.93 -21.04
CA VAL A 147 13.62 -30.92 -20.57
C VAL A 147 14.18 -32.36 -20.52
N PRO A 148 14.93 -32.86 -21.52
CA PRO A 148 15.40 -34.24 -21.51
C PRO A 148 16.38 -34.57 -20.38
N VAL A 149 17.20 -33.60 -19.96
CA VAL A 149 18.21 -33.76 -18.89
C VAL A 149 17.73 -33.28 -17.51
N GLY A 150 16.53 -32.70 -17.41
CA GLY A 150 16.00 -32.15 -16.16
C GLY A 150 15.81 -33.20 -15.07
N ARG A 151 16.04 -32.81 -13.81
CA ARG A 151 15.80 -33.65 -12.62
C ARG A 151 14.34 -34.04 -12.51
N THR A 152 14.09 -35.31 -12.23
CA THR A 152 12.77 -35.90 -11.96
C THR A 152 12.16 -35.39 -10.65
N ASP A 153 10.87 -35.63 -10.45
CA ASP A 153 10.12 -35.11 -9.29
C ASP A 153 10.61 -35.66 -7.94
N ASP A 154 11.13 -36.88 -7.89
CA ASP A 154 11.81 -37.46 -6.72
C ASP A 154 13.13 -36.74 -6.37
N ARG A 155 13.70 -35.99 -7.32
CA ARG A 155 14.95 -35.22 -7.18
C ARG A 155 14.78 -33.70 -7.35
N ALA A 156 13.56 -33.19 -7.16
CA ALA A 156 13.24 -31.78 -7.35
C ALA A 156 14.01 -30.83 -6.39
N GLY A 157 14.36 -31.28 -5.18
CA GLY A 157 15.07 -30.47 -4.18
C GLY A 157 16.50 -30.06 -4.59
N LEU A 158 16.94 -28.86 -4.19
CA LEU A 158 18.27 -28.33 -4.50
C LEU A 158 19.44 -29.16 -3.92
N CYS A 159 19.17 -30.03 -2.94
CA CYS A 159 20.14 -31.02 -2.46
C CYS A 159 20.61 -32.03 -3.52
N TRP A 160 19.91 -32.13 -4.65
CA TRP A 160 20.29 -32.96 -5.80
C TRP A 160 21.03 -32.18 -6.90
N ALA A 161 21.30 -30.89 -6.69
CA ALA A 161 22.24 -30.13 -7.53
C ALA A 161 23.69 -30.43 -7.11
N PRO A 162 24.70 -30.17 -7.96
CA PRO A 162 26.10 -30.44 -7.64
C PRO A 162 26.54 -29.75 -6.35
N PRO A 163 27.41 -30.38 -5.53
CA PRO A 163 27.92 -29.80 -4.29
C PRO A 163 28.86 -28.63 -4.60
N GLY A 164 28.29 -27.44 -4.73
CA GLY A 164 29.02 -26.20 -4.99
C GLY A 164 28.14 -24.99 -4.69
N ARG A 165 28.20 -24.49 -3.44
CA ARG A 165 27.54 -23.27 -2.91
C ARG A 165 26.01 -23.15 -3.08
N THR A 166 25.33 -24.14 -3.68
CA THR A 166 23.87 -24.28 -3.84
C THR A 166 23.09 -24.58 -2.54
N ARG A 167 23.68 -24.35 -1.36
CA ARG A 167 22.91 -24.40 -0.11
C ARG A 167 22.13 -23.10 0.00
N THR A 168 20.81 -23.19 0.11
CA THR A 168 20.00 -22.05 0.54
C THR A 168 20.60 -21.46 1.82
N PRO A 169 20.94 -20.16 1.85
CA PRO A 169 21.23 -19.51 3.11
C PRO A 169 20.01 -19.69 4.01
N SER A 170 20.22 -20.18 5.23
CA SER A 170 19.18 -20.10 6.24
C SER A 170 18.93 -18.62 6.54
N ALA A 171 17.65 -18.22 6.68
CA ALA A 171 17.29 -16.85 7.04
C ALA A 171 17.90 -16.41 8.39
N ASP A 172 18.30 -17.39 9.21
CA ASP A 172 19.16 -17.25 10.37
C ASP A 172 20.45 -18.09 10.13
N PRO A 173 21.63 -17.49 9.94
CA PRO A 173 22.87 -18.22 9.69
C PRO A 173 23.34 -19.09 10.88
N SER A 174 22.75 -18.93 12.07
CA SER A 174 23.02 -19.79 13.23
C SER A 174 22.26 -21.13 13.21
N ARG A 175 21.28 -21.32 12.30
CA ARG A 175 20.42 -22.51 12.25
C ARG A 175 20.64 -23.37 11.00
N SER A 176 20.78 -24.67 11.21
CA SER A 176 20.78 -25.66 10.14
C SER A 176 19.37 -25.90 9.56
N PRO A 177 19.24 -26.34 8.29
CA PRO A 177 17.94 -26.70 7.70
C PRO A 177 17.16 -27.77 8.50
N ALA A 178 17.87 -28.69 9.16
CA ALA A 178 17.26 -29.70 10.03
C ALA A 178 16.58 -29.08 11.27
N GLN A 179 17.20 -28.05 11.87
CA GLN A 179 16.62 -27.28 12.98
C GLN A 179 15.43 -26.42 12.56
N VAL A 180 15.27 -26.12 11.26
CA VAL A 180 14.09 -25.39 10.73
C VAL A 180 12.92 -26.35 10.45
N HIS A 181 13.18 -27.58 9.97
CA HIS A 181 12.12 -28.54 9.65
C HIS A 181 11.44 -29.20 10.86
N GLN A 182 12.16 -29.48 11.96
CA GLN A 182 11.57 -30.11 13.15
C GLN A 182 10.47 -29.26 13.84
N PRO A 183 10.64 -27.93 14.04
CA PRO A 183 9.58 -27.07 14.58
C PRO A 183 8.31 -27.03 13.71
N SER A 184 8.46 -26.99 12.39
CA SER A 184 7.31 -26.94 11.46
C SER A 184 6.45 -28.21 11.52
N ALA A 185 7.07 -29.39 11.65
CA ALA A 185 6.33 -30.65 11.78
C ALA A 185 5.51 -30.72 13.09
N ARG A 186 6.06 -30.19 14.20
CA ARG A 186 5.34 -30.13 15.48
C ARG A 186 4.14 -29.17 15.44
N ARG A 187 4.26 -27.99 14.80
CA ARG A 187 3.13 -27.03 14.66
C ARG A 187 1.94 -27.61 13.88
N VAL A 188 2.19 -28.45 12.85
CA VAL A 188 1.11 -29.12 12.09
C VAL A 188 0.36 -30.16 12.94
N HIS A 189 1.03 -30.77 13.93
CA HIS A 189 0.39 -31.74 14.83
C HIS A 189 -0.38 -31.10 15.99
N SER A 190 0.04 -29.94 16.50
CA SER A 190 -0.66 -29.23 17.59
C SER A 190 -1.92 -28.48 17.15
N ALA A 191 -2.13 -28.27 15.85
CA ALA A 191 -3.25 -27.49 15.30
C ALA A 191 -4.49 -28.33 14.94
N ARG A 192 -4.78 -29.41 15.68
CA ARG A 192 -6.00 -30.23 15.52
C ARG A 192 -6.74 -30.37 16.86
N PRO A 193 -7.93 -29.77 17.03
CA PRO A 193 -8.75 -30.00 18.20
C PRO A 193 -9.37 -31.43 18.17
N PRO A 194 -9.57 -32.08 19.33
CA PRO A 194 -10.28 -33.34 19.42
C PRO A 194 -11.79 -33.13 19.20
N ILE A 195 -12.45 -34.08 18.54
CA ILE A 195 -13.91 -34.12 18.40
C ILE A 195 -14.46 -35.08 19.46
N PRO A 196 -15.32 -34.62 20.40
CA PRO A 196 -16.01 -35.52 21.33
C PRO A 196 -17.12 -36.30 20.61
N GLY A 197 -17.26 -37.60 20.93
CA GLY A 197 -18.33 -38.46 20.40
C GLY A 197 -17.81 -39.68 19.66
N ARG A 198 -17.78 -40.84 20.34
CA ARG A 198 -17.17 -42.09 19.85
C ARG A 198 -18.24 -43.14 19.61
N THR A 199 -18.34 -43.65 18.39
CA THR A 199 -18.73 -45.06 18.13
C THR A 199 -17.81 -45.61 17.05
N VAL A 200 -17.27 -46.81 17.26
CA VAL A 200 -16.19 -47.39 16.46
C VAL A 200 -16.76 -48.14 15.25
N ILE A 201 -16.37 -47.73 14.04
CA ILE A 201 -16.25 -48.63 12.88
C ILE A 201 -14.93 -48.34 12.17
N GLN A 202 -14.14 -49.38 11.94
CA GLN A 202 -12.73 -49.33 11.53
C GLN A 202 -12.57 -49.44 10.00
N ILE A 203 -12.55 -48.33 9.25
CA ILE A 203 -12.09 -48.34 7.83
C ILE A 203 -11.39 -47.02 7.42
N GLY A 204 -10.11 -47.12 7.03
CA GLY A 204 -9.52 -46.31 5.96
C GLY A 204 -9.01 -44.88 6.28
N SER A 205 -7.92 -44.49 5.61
CA SER A 205 -7.23 -43.22 5.85
C SER A 205 -8.08 -41.95 5.58
N THR A 206 -7.93 -40.96 6.46
CA THR A 206 -8.71 -39.70 6.47
C THR A 206 -8.61 -38.84 5.21
N ARG A 207 -7.66 -39.13 4.30
CA ARG A 207 -7.49 -38.43 3.02
C ARG A 207 -8.58 -38.77 1.98
N ARG A 208 -9.20 -39.96 2.02
CA ARG A 208 -10.24 -40.37 1.04
C ARG A 208 -11.65 -39.88 1.40
N VAL A 209 -12.01 -39.81 2.68
CA VAL A 209 -13.37 -39.43 3.13
C VAL A 209 -13.72 -37.99 2.72
N ARG A 210 -12.76 -37.05 2.83
CA ARG A 210 -12.99 -35.62 2.53
C ARG A 210 -13.24 -35.29 1.05
N ARG A 211 -12.98 -36.22 0.11
CA ARG A 211 -13.24 -36.03 -1.33
C ARG A 211 -14.58 -36.59 -1.82
N ARG A 212 -15.25 -37.49 -1.08
CA ARG A 212 -16.54 -38.09 -1.50
C ARG A 212 -17.79 -37.51 -0.83
N ARG A 213 -17.71 -36.96 0.39
CA ARG A 213 -18.92 -36.46 1.10
C ARG A 213 -19.30 -35.00 0.80
N THR A 214 -18.42 -34.18 0.22
CA THR A 214 -18.63 -32.73 0.02
C THR A 214 -19.15 -32.34 -1.38
N ARG A 215 -19.42 -33.29 -2.28
CA ARG A 215 -19.94 -33.02 -3.65
C ARG A 215 -21.36 -33.52 -3.93
N ARG A 216 -22.04 -34.19 -2.98
CA ARG A 216 -23.42 -34.69 -3.15
C ARG A 216 -24.25 -34.66 -1.86
N THR A 217 -24.48 -33.47 -1.30
CA THR A 217 -25.64 -33.18 -0.43
C THR A 217 -26.00 -31.68 -0.55
N PRO A 218 -27.25 -31.30 -0.92
CA PRO A 218 -27.59 -29.91 -1.29
C PRO A 218 -28.00 -29.05 -0.08
N ALA A 219 -27.15 -28.96 0.95
CA ALA A 219 -27.54 -28.36 2.24
C ALA A 219 -26.46 -27.48 2.91
N ILE A 220 -25.70 -26.69 2.14
CA ILE A 220 -25.01 -25.49 2.66
C ILE A 220 -25.17 -24.34 1.64
N ARG A 221 -26.32 -23.67 1.70
CA ARG A 221 -26.51 -22.29 1.23
C ARG A 221 -27.15 -21.53 2.38
N ALA A 222 -26.59 -20.37 2.74
CA ALA A 222 -27.20 -19.49 3.72
C ALA A 222 -28.58 -19.04 3.20
N ARG A 223 -29.59 -19.11 4.07
CA ARG A 223 -30.93 -18.58 3.81
C ARG A 223 -31.10 -17.32 4.67
N PRO A 224 -31.55 -16.19 4.11
CA PRO A 224 -31.74 -14.97 4.89
C PRO A 224 -32.99 -15.08 5.76
N LEU A 225 -32.95 -14.46 6.94
CA LEU A 225 -34.15 -14.21 7.75
C LEU A 225 -34.79 -12.90 7.32
N THR A 226 -36.09 -12.96 7.02
CA THR A 226 -36.92 -11.77 6.72
C THR A 226 -37.89 -11.52 7.85
N ALA A 227 -38.01 -10.27 8.30
CA ALA A 227 -39.17 -9.77 9.04
C ALA A 227 -39.83 -8.64 8.23
N ARG A 228 -41.16 -8.71 8.04
CA ARG A 228 -41.94 -7.77 7.22
C ARG A 228 -42.57 -6.66 8.06
N ARG A 229 -42.65 -5.45 7.48
CA ARG A 229 -43.81 -4.51 7.40
C ARG A 229 -43.33 -3.27 6.60
N ARG A 230 -44.09 -2.59 5.75
CA ARG A 230 -45.35 -2.87 5.01
C ARG A 230 -45.34 -1.93 3.77
N THR A 231 -46.06 -2.28 2.70
CA THR A 231 -46.24 -1.56 1.40
C THR A 231 -47.00 -0.22 1.55
N PRO A 232 -47.19 0.65 0.50
CA PRO A 232 -47.05 0.47 -0.97
C PRO A 232 -46.33 1.67 -1.67
N THR A 233 -46.32 1.97 -2.99
CA THR A 233 -46.83 1.47 -4.31
C THR A 233 -45.65 1.57 -5.34
N TYR A 234 -45.63 1.18 -6.62
CA TYR A 234 -46.65 1.03 -7.69
C TYR A 234 -46.24 -0.08 -8.70
N ASP A 235 -47.08 -0.37 -9.70
CA ASP A 235 -47.09 -1.61 -10.49
C ASP A 235 -46.31 -1.60 -11.85
N ARG A 236 -46.03 -2.81 -12.32
CA ARG A 236 -45.30 -3.34 -13.51
C ARG A 236 -45.62 -2.68 -14.87
N THR A 237 -44.76 -2.81 -15.91
CA THR A 237 -44.75 -3.89 -16.95
C THR A 237 -43.70 -3.54 -18.05
N LEU A 238 -43.18 -4.39 -18.98
CA LEU A 238 -43.03 -5.87 -19.13
C LEU A 238 -41.91 -6.22 -20.17
N THR A 239 -40.94 -7.07 -19.77
CA THR A 239 -40.42 -8.29 -20.47
C THR A 239 -39.95 -8.33 -21.96
N LEU A 240 -38.67 -8.77 -22.13
CA LEU A 240 -38.10 -9.75 -23.12
C LEU A 240 -37.16 -9.32 -24.29
N CYS A 241 -36.18 -10.20 -24.53
CA CYS A 241 -35.38 -10.51 -25.74
C CYS A 241 -34.25 -9.59 -26.26
N TYR A 242 -33.03 -10.17 -26.30
CA TYR A 242 -31.94 -9.91 -27.27
C TYR A 242 -32.33 -10.49 -28.66
N PRO A 243 -31.77 -10.05 -29.83
CA PRO A 243 -30.32 -10.14 -30.09
C PRO A 243 -29.63 -9.09 -31.01
N LEU A 244 -28.28 -9.11 -30.96
CA LEU A 244 -27.25 -8.72 -31.95
C LEU A 244 -27.62 -7.92 -33.22
N THR A 245 -26.95 -6.76 -33.45
CA THR A 245 -26.04 -6.52 -34.60
C THR A 245 -25.30 -5.16 -34.59
N GLN A 246 -24.10 -5.15 -35.18
CA GLN A 246 -23.28 -4.06 -35.79
C GLN A 246 -23.08 -2.67 -35.14
N ALA A 247 -21.78 -2.40 -34.87
CA ALA A 247 -20.99 -1.23 -35.29
C ALA A 247 -21.53 0.22 -35.11
N GLY A 248 -20.86 1.00 -34.24
CA GLY A 248 -20.90 2.46 -34.34
C GLY A 248 -20.39 3.23 -33.11
N ARG A 249 -19.14 3.76 -33.19
CA ARG A 249 -18.57 4.87 -32.38
C ARG A 249 -18.81 4.89 -30.85
N MET A 250 -17.75 4.59 -30.10
CA MET A 250 -17.36 5.36 -28.92
C MET A 250 -15.96 5.92 -29.24
N ARG A 251 -15.81 7.21 -29.57
CA ARG A 251 -15.56 8.30 -28.61
C ARG A 251 -14.53 7.88 -27.57
N GLU A 252 -13.32 8.41 -27.73
CA GLU A 252 -12.32 8.43 -26.68
C GLU A 252 -12.94 9.04 -25.42
N VAL A 253 -12.92 8.27 -24.34
CA VAL A 253 -13.03 8.82 -23.00
C VAL A 253 -11.63 8.72 -22.45
N VAL A 254 -10.98 9.87 -22.24
CA VAL A 254 -9.86 9.96 -21.30
C VAL A 254 -10.40 9.45 -19.98
N SER A 255 -10.04 8.23 -19.60
CA SER A 255 -10.48 7.66 -18.33
C SER A 255 -9.77 8.41 -17.22
N MET A 256 -10.41 9.48 -16.74
CA MET A 256 -10.16 9.97 -15.39
C MET A 256 -10.11 8.77 -14.43
N PRO A 257 -9.21 8.76 -13.44
CA PRO A 257 -9.26 7.74 -12.40
C PRO A 257 -10.67 7.77 -11.79
N ALA A 258 -11.31 6.62 -11.68
CA ALA A 258 -12.65 6.53 -11.13
C ALA A 258 -12.61 6.90 -9.64
N ALA A 259 -12.96 8.14 -9.33
CA ALA A 259 -12.99 8.66 -7.97
C ALA A 259 -14.27 8.18 -7.26
N TYR A 260 -14.12 7.41 -6.19
CA TYR A 260 -15.21 6.91 -5.37
C TYR A 260 -15.22 7.64 -4.02
N ALA A 261 -15.90 8.79 -3.96
CA ALA A 261 -16.07 9.54 -2.73
C ALA A 261 -17.30 9.05 -1.95
N GLN A 262 -17.20 8.99 -0.62
CA GLN A 262 -18.31 8.68 0.32
C GLN A 262 -19.13 7.42 -0.05
N SER A 263 -18.46 6.40 -0.60
CA SER A 263 -19.07 5.17 -1.12
C SER A 263 -18.66 3.94 -0.31
N ASP A 264 -19.57 2.97 -0.15
CA ASP A 264 -19.29 1.68 0.45
C ASP A 264 -19.18 0.52 -0.56
N GLN A 265 -19.11 0.84 -1.86
CA GLN A 265 -19.07 -0.12 -2.97
C GLN A 265 -17.97 -1.19 -2.87
N PHE A 266 -16.86 -0.89 -2.19
CA PHE A 266 -15.74 -1.82 -1.99
C PHE A 266 -15.79 -2.58 -0.67
N ARG A 267 -16.79 -2.36 0.20
CA ARG A 267 -16.89 -3.01 1.51
C ARG A 267 -16.97 -4.53 1.37
N GLY A 268 -15.94 -5.24 1.84
CA GLY A 268 -15.84 -6.69 1.73
C GLY A 268 -15.50 -7.22 0.33
N ALA A 269 -15.11 -6.35 -0.61
CA ALA A 269 -14.67 -6.76 -1.93
C ALA A 269 -13.37 -7.58 -1.87
N ARG A 270 -13.24 -8.57 -2.77
CA ARG A 270 -11.99 -9.30 -3.01
C ARG A 270 -11.45 -8.94 -4.38
N ILE A 271 -10.50 -8.02 -4.42
CA ILE A 271 -9.69 -7.72 -5.60
C ILE A 271 -8.65 -8.85 -5.76
N HIS A 272 -8.45 -9.36 -6.97
CA HIS A 272 -7.61 -10.55 -7.20
C HIS A 272 -7.09 -10.61 -8.64
N LEU A 273 -5.77 -10.66 -8.80
CA LEU A 273 -5.08 -10.61 -10.11
C LEU A 273 -5.44 -9.36 -10.94
N CYS A 274 -5.66 -8.23 -10.26
CA CYS A 274 -5.87 -6.92 -10.87
C CYS A 274 -4.58 -6.11 -10.80
N ASP A 275 -4.38 -5.24 -11.78
CA ASP A 275 -3.41 -4.15 -11.66
C ASP A 275 -3.99 -3.06 -10.74
N LEU A 276 -3.17 -2.59 -9.81
CA LEU A 276 -3.50 -1.54 -8.83
C LEU A 276 -2.44 -0.43 -8.84
N ALA A 277 -1.63 -0.32 -9.90
CA ALA A 277 -0.71 0.79 -10.09
C ALA A 277 -1.46 2.13 -10.04
N GLY A 278 -1.02 3.05 -9.18
CA GLY A 278 -1.69 4.32 -8.94
C GLY A 278 -2.99 4.23 -8.13
N LEU A 279 -3.33 3.08 -7.52
CA LEU A 279 -4.41 3.02 -6.53
C LEU A 279 -3.99 3.84 -5.31
N GLU A 280 -4.81 4.82 -4.97
CA GLU A 280 -4.71 5.59 -3.74
C GLU A 280 -5.93 5.36 -2.86
N ILE A 281 -5.69 5.17 -1.56
CA ILE A 281 -6.72 5.04 -0.53
C ILE A 281 -6.45 6.16 0.49
N ARG A 282 -7.14 7.30 0.33
CA ARG A 282 -7.00 8.51 1.14
C ARG A 282 -8.31 8.76 1.92
N ASP A 283 -8.21 9.29 3.14
CA ASP A 283 -9.35 9.70 3.98
C ASP A 283 -10.42 8.61 4.17
N CYS A 284 -9.98 7.35 4.25
CA CYS A 284 -10.83 6.16 4.31
C CYS A 284 -10.62 5.36 5.59
N GLU A 285 -11.71 4.84 6.16
CA GLU A 285 -11.69 3.79 7.18
C GLU A 285 -11.24 2.46 6.54
N VAL A 286 -10.12 1.90 7.00
CA VAL A 286 -9.45 0.73 6.40
C VAL A 286 -9.35 -0.49 7.34
N SER A 287 -10.34 -0.67 8.21
CA SER A 287 -10.44 -1.85 9.08
C SER A 287 -10.37 -3.19 8.31
N GLY A 288 -9.34 -3.98 8.61
CA GLY A 288 -9.17 -5.34 8.08
C GLY A 288 -8.60 -5.43 6.65
N LEU A 289 -8.04 -4.34 6.10
CA LEU A 289 -7.31 -4.35 4.83
C LEU A 289 -6.21 -5.43 4.81
N LYS A 290 -6.10 -6.17 3.70
CA LYS A 290 -5.10 -7.23 3.52
C LYS A 290 -4.51 -7.19 2.11
N ILE A 291 -3.23 -6.89 2.04
CA ILE A 291 -2.39 -7.00 0.85
C ILE A 291 -1.52 -8.24 1.04
N VAL A 292 -1.79 -9.30 0.28
CA VAL A 292 -1.18 -10.64 0.46
C VAL A 292 -0.88 -11.25 -0.91
N ASP A 293 0.29 -11.86 -1.06
CA ASP A 293 0.81 -12.42 -2.32
C ASP A 293 0.85 -11.38 -3.48
N CYS A 294 1.05 -10.11 -3.14
CA CYS A 294 1.19 -9.00 -4.09
C CYS A 294 2.66 -8.66 -4.36
N TYR A 295 2.91 -8.04 -5.53
CA TYR A 295 4.21 -7.50 -5.92
C TYR A 295 4.06 -6.01 -6.19
N GLY A 296 5.02 -5.20 -5.73
CA GLY A 296 5.06 -3.76 -5.91
C GLY A 296 6.48 -3.23 -5.64
N GLY A 297 6.78 -2.03 -6.14
CA GLY A 297 8.03 -1.34 -5.84
C GLY A 297 7.90 -0.57 -4.53
N ASP A 298 7.19 0.55 -4.59
CA ASP A 298 6.95 1.43 -3.45
C ASP A 298 5.55 1.19 -2.88
N VAL A 299 5.47 1.00 -1.56
CA VAL A 299 4.20 0.88 -0.82
C VAL A 299 4.26 1.86 0.33
N TYR A 300 3.46 2.92 0.24
CA TYR A 300 3.31 3.91 1.29
C TYR A 300 2.08 3.59 2.15
N LEU A 301 2.23 3.70 3.47
CA LEU A 301 1.15 3.56 4.45
C LEU A 301 1.33 4.69 5.47
N GLY A 302 0.35 5.58 5.56
CA GLY A 302 0.27 6.65 6.55
C GLY A 302 -1.16 6.78 7.08
N GLY A 303 -1.31 7.06 8.36
CA GLY A 303 -2.61 7.08 9.06
C GLY A 303 -2.50 6.55 10.49
N ASP A 304 -3.63 6.55 11.21
CA ASP A 304 -3.75 6.00 12.56
C ASP A 304 -4.03 4.49 12.48
N PHE A 305 -2.97 3.68 12.60
CA PHE A 305 -3.05 2.22 12.45
C PHE A 305 -2.82 1.50 13.78
N GLU A 306 -3.90 1.00 14.41
CA GLU A 306 -3.82 0.20 15.64
C GLU A 306 -2.87 -1.00 15.55
N ARG A 307 -2.71 -1.57 14.34
CA ARG A 307 -1.85 -2.73 14.10
C ARG A 307 -1.39 -2.85 12.64
N LEU A 308 -0.08 -2.82 12.42
CA LEU A 308 0.55 -3.02 11.11
C LEU A 308 1.38 -4.31 11.08
N VAL A 309 1.06 -5.19 10.12
CA VAL A 309 1.75 -6.48 9.91
C VAL A 309 2.34 -6.53 8.50
N VAL A 310 3.65 -6.71 8.40
CA VAL A 310 4.40 -6.83 7.15
C VAL A 310 5.03 -8.22 7.08
N ASN A 311 4.65 -9.03 6.08
CA ASN A 311 5.15 -10.40 5.89
C ASN A 311 5.05 -11.27 7.17
N ASP A 312 3.86 -11.29 7.79
CA ASP A 312 3.56 -11.94 9.08
C ASP A 312 4.33 -11.41 10.32
N VAL A 313 5.15 -10.36 10.17
CA VAL A 313 5.82 -9.66 11.28
C VAL A 313 4.98 -8.47 11.72
N ASP A 314 4.63 -8.41 13.00
CA ASP A 314 4.02 -7.23 13.61
C ASP A 314 5.08 -6.14 13.79
N VAL A 315 4.93 -5.03 13.07
CA VAL A 315 5.89 -3.91 13.06
C VAL A 315 5.37 -2.69 13.81
N THR A 316 4.15 -2.74 14.34
CA THR A 316 3.44 -1.61 14.97
C THR A 316 4.31 -0.89 15.99
N ALA A 317 4.83 -1.61 17.00
CA ALA A 317 5.67 -1.03 18.05
C ALA A 317 7.03 -0.50 17.54
N TYR A 318 7.55 -1.03 16.43
CA TYR A 318 8.78 -0.52 15.80
C TYR A 318 8.53 0.81 15.09
N VAL A 319 7.41 0.92 14.35
CA VAL A 319 7.02 2.15 13.66
C VAL A 319 6.70 3.25 14.68
N GLU A 320 5.90 2.95 15.70
CA GLU A 320 5.57 3.90 16.77
C GLU A 320 6.82 4.40 17.52
N ALA A 321 7.74 3.49 17.89
CA ALA A 321 8.98 3.88 18.58
C ALA A 321 9.91 4.72 17.68
N GLU A 322 9.95 4.46 16.37
CA GLU A 322 10.76 5.25 15.43
C GLU A 322 10.12 6.62 15.14
N LEU A 323 8.79 6.71 15.09
CA LEU A 323 8.07 7.99 15.04
C LEU A 323 8.32 8.83 16.30
N ASP A 324 8.19 8.23 17.49
CA ASP A 324 8.47 8.89 18.77
C ASP A 324 9.93 9.36 18.88
N ARG A 325 10.88 8.59 18.32
CA ARG A 325 12.31 8.96 18.25
C ARG A 325 12.57 10.12 17.29
N GLN A 326 11.79 10.24 16.21
CA GLN A 326 11.90 11.34 15.24
C GLN A 326 11.15 12.60 15.69
N HIS A 327 10.06 12.45 16.44
CA HIS A 327 9.16 13.52 16.86
C HIS A 327 8.89 13.49 18.39
N PRO A 328 9.88 13.83 19.25
CA PRO A 328 9.75 13.68 20.70
C PRO A 328 8.57 14.42 21.32
N THR A 329 8.14 15.54 20.74
CA THR A 329 6.97 16.32 21.19
C THR A 329 5.67 15.53 21.13
N ARG A 330 5.56 14.53 20.23
CA ARG A 330 4.44 13.57 20.17
C ARG A 330 4.31 12.79 21.47
N VAL A 331 5.43 12.38 22.06
CA VAL A 331 5.49 11.66 23.35
C VAL A 331 4.96 12.57 24.45
N LEU A 332 5.43 13.82 24.52
CA LEU A 332 4.97 14.80 25.53
C LEU A 332 3.46 15.05 25.42
N ALA A 333 2.94 15.30 24.20
CA ALA A 333 1.52 15.50 23.94
C ALA A 333 0.66 14.27 24.29
N ARG A 334 1.13 13.07 23.95
CA ARG A 334 0.44 11.80 24.22
C ARG A 334 0.46 11.42 25.69
N ASP A 335 1.55 11.69 26.39
CA ASP A 335 1.78 11.15 27.73
C ASP A 335 1.41 12.16 28.84
N ALA A 336 1.18 13.45 28.50
CA ALA A 336 0.77 14.49 29.45
C ALA A 336 -0.44 14.09 30.33
N ALA A 337 -0.23 14.12 31.65
CA ALA A 337 -1.18 13.61 32.64
C ALA A 337 -1.38 14.54 33.86
N SER A 338 -0.50 15.51 34.09
CA SER A 338 -0.58 16.53 35.14
C SER A 338 -0.42 17.93 34.57
N SER A 339 -0.86 18.95 35.30
CA SER A 339 -0.70 20.37 34.94
C SER A 339 0.75 20.77 34.61
N VAL A 340 1.74 20.09 35.19
CA VAL A 340 3.16 20.27 34.86
C VAL A 340 3.49 19.71 33.48
N ASP A 341 2.96 18.53 33.12
CA ASP A 341 3.20 17.92 31.81
C ASP A 341 2.53 18.70 30.68
N TYR A 342 1.33 19.26 30.91
CA TYR A 342 0.66 20.12 29.92
C TYR A 342 1.48 21.39 29.63
N ARG A 343 2.09 22.01 30.65
CA ARG A 343 3.03 23.12 30.46
C ARG A 343 4.27 22.67 29.67
N ALA A 344 4.94 21.60 30.10
CA ALA A 344 6.14 21.10 29.42
C ALA A 344 5.89 20.67 27.96
N ALA A 345 4.72 20.07 27.67
CA ALA A 345 4.31 19.74 26.31
C ALA A 345 4.04 20.99 25.47
N TRP A 346 3.40 22.02 26.04
CA TRP A 346 3.13 23.27 25.34
C TRP A 346 4.42 24.09 25.10
N ASP A 347 5.35 24.12 26.05
CA ASP A 347 6.69 24.72 25.89
C ASP A 347 7.43 24.11 24.68
N ALA A 348 7.41 22.78 24.56
CA ALA A 348 8.01 22.07 23.44
C ALA A 348 7.29 22.32 22.10
N ILE A 349 5.96 22.44 22.11
CA ILE A 349 5.13 22.77 20.94
C ILE A 349 5.40 24.19 20.44
N GLU A 350 5.49 25.19 21.31
CA GLU A 350 5.83 26.56 20.92
C GLU A 350 7.24 26.60 20.32
N THR A 351 8.23 26.00 20.99
CA THR A 351 9.63 25.95 20.53
C THR A 351 9.79 25.31 19.15
N GLN A 352 9.14 24.17 18.90
CA GLN A 352 9.26 23.47 17.61
C GLN A 352 8.57 24.22 16.46
N TRP A 353 7.46 24.93 16.76
CA TRP A 353 6.75 25.72 15.75
C TRP A 353 7.48 27.01 15.42
N GLU A 354 8.04 27.72 16.40
CA GLU A 354 8.88 28.91 16.16
C GLU A 354 10.00 28.59 15.14
N ALA A 355 10.80 27.55 15.41
CA ALA A 355 11.86 27.12 14.51
C ALA A 355 11.37 26.65 13.11
N THR A 356 10.13 26.16 13.01
CA THR A 356 9.54 25.72 11.74
C THR A 356 8.95 26.88 10.94
N LEU A 357 8.38 27.87 11.62
CA LEU A 357 7.87 29.11 11.02
C LEU A 357 9.03 29.97 10.50
N ASP A 358 10.14 30.04 11.22
CA ASP A 358 11.34 30.75 10.76
C ASP A 358 11.96 30.11 9.51
N ARG A 359 11.94 28.77 9.40
CA ARG A 359 12.28 28.07 8.15
C ARG A 359 11.31 28.40 7.01
N ALA A 360 10.01 28.31 7.27
CA ALA A 360 8.97 28.59 6.27
C ALA A 360 9.11 30.01 5.69
N ARG A 361 9.42 31.01 6.53
CA ARG A 361 9.64 32.41 6.12
C ARG A 361 10.83 32.64 5.18
N LEU A 362 11.74 31.67 5.03
CA LEU A 362 12.83 31.74 4.05
C LEU A 362 12.38 31.37 2.63
N LEU A 363 11.22 30.72 2.49
CA LEU A 363 10.65 30.36 1.20
C LEU A 363 9.79 31.51 0.63
N PRO A 364 9.72 31.66 -0.71
CA PRO A 364 8.75 32.55 -1.33
C PRO A 364 7.31 32.16 -0.93
N GLU A 365 6.43 33.13 -0.66
CA GLU A 365 5.04 32.90 -0.25
C GLU A 365 4.33 31.84 -1.11
N ALA A 366 4.50 31.88 -2.44
CA ALA A 366 3.92 30.90 -3.36
C ALA A 366 4.25 29.43 -3.02
N LYS A 367 5.46 29.14 -2.50
CA LYS A 367 5.87 27.80 -2.06
C LYS A 367 5.07 27.32 -0.84
N LEU A 368 4.64 28.23 0.02
CA LEU A 368 3.86 27.90 1.24
C LEU A 368 2.42 27.49 0.93
N HIS A 369 1.94 27.80 -0.28
CA HIS A 369 0.66 27.34 -0.84
C HIS A 369 0.79 26.05 -1.68
N GLU A 370 1.99 25.59 -2.01
CA GLU A 370 2.18 24.34 -2.73
C GLU A 370 1.81 23.13 -1.86
N GLN A 371 1.01 22.21 -2.41
CA GLN A 371 0.64 20.94 -1.77
C GLN A 371 1.64 19.84 -2.15
N VAL A 372 2.21 19.17 -1.15
CA VAL A 372 3.06 17.99 -1.36
C VAL A 372 2.17 16.74 -1.39
N ASN A 373 2.27 15.93 -2.44
CA ASN A 373 1.45 14.71 -2.66
C ASN A 373 -0.08 14.91 -2.61
N GLY A 374 -0.57 16.14 -2.77
CA GLY A 374 -2.00 16.48 -2.62
C GLY A 374 -2.50 16.46 -1.17
N GLU A 375 -1.59 16.41 -0.19
CA GLU A 375 -1.88 16.70 1.21
C GLU A 375 -2.06 18.23 1.41
N TRP A 376 -2.26 18.71 2.63
CA TRP A 376 -2.41 20.16 2.87
C TRP A 376 -1.10 20.92 2.65
N SER A 377 -1.20 22.14 2.13
CA SER A 377 -0.07 23.08 2.08
C SER A 377 0.34 23.55 3.48
N PHE A 378 1.47 24.25 3.58
CA PHE A 378 1.92 24.79 4.86
C PHE A 378 0.90 25.79 5.44
N VAL A 379 0.34 26.67 4.58
CA VAL A 379 -0.70 27.64 4.96
C VAL A 379 -2.02 26.93 5.32
N GLU A 380 -2.46 25.93 4.56
CA GLU A 380 -3.66 25.15 4.92
C GLU A 380 -3.50 24.46 6.29
N THR A 381 -2.29 23.98 6.61
CA THR A 381 -1.97 23.42 7.93
C THR A 381 -2.08 24.48 9.04
N GLN A 382 -1.64 25.72 8.81
CA GLN A 382 -1.82 26.81 9.79
C GLN A 382 -3.29 27.14 10.02
N ARG A 383 -4.08 27.20 8.92
CA ARG A 383 -5.54 27.42 8.98
C ARG A 383 -6.25 26.29 9.73
N HIS A 384 -5.78 25.05 9.59
CA HIS A 384 -6.34 23.93 10.32
C HIS A 384 -6.07 24.02 11.82
N LEU A 385 -4.83 24.30 12.22
CA LEU A 385 -4.45 24.41 13.63
C LEU A 385 -5.15 25.57 14.36
N LEU A 386 -5.38 26.68 13.66
CA LEU A 386 -6.27 27.76 14.15
C LEU A 386 -7.68 27.23 14.45
N MET A 387 -8.31 26.52 13.49
CA MET A 387 -9.65 25.96 13.65
C MET A 387 -9.74 24.90 14.76
N ALA A 388 -8.70 24.06 14.91
CA ALA A 388 -8.60 23.09 16.00
C ALA A 388 -8.51 23.78 17.37
N GLY A 389 -7.70 24.84 17.49
CA GLY A 389 -7.64 25.70 18.67
C GLY A 389 -8.98 26.38 18.99
N ASP A 390 -9.64 26.96 17.99
CA ASP A 390 -10.95 27.59 18.14
C ASP A 390 -12.02 26.59 18.62
N ALA A 391 -12.04 25.37 18.08
CA ALA A 391 -13.00 24.35 18.47
C ALA A 391 -12.75 23.79 19.89
N TRP A 392 -11.53 23.35 20.17
CA TRP A 392 -11.24 22.61 21.40
C TRP A 392 -10.89 23.50 22.60
N LEU A 393 -10.24 24.65 22.37
CA LEU A 393 -9.95 25.62 23.41
C LEU A 393 -11.05 26.69 23.47
N GLY A 394 -11.31 27.39 22.37
CA GLY A 394 -12.26 28.52 22.33
C GLY A 394 -13.69 28.12 22.68
N ASN A 395 -14.26 27.17 21.94
CA ASN A 395 -15.66 26.76 22.16
C ASN A 395 -15.83 25.81 23.36
N ALA A 396 -15.05 24.73 23.44
CA ALA A 396 -15.28 23.70 24.45
C ALA A 396 -14.75 24.08 25.86
N VAL A 397 -13.53 24.62 25.98
CA VAL A 397 -12.90 24.89 27.28
C VAL A 397 -13.24 26.28 27.83
N LEU A 398 -13.21 27.30 26.96
CA LEU A 398 -13.42 28.71 27.32
C LEU A 398 -14.86 29.19 27.12
N GLU A 399 -15.66 28.45 26.34
CA GLU A 399 -17.08 28.74 26.08
C GLU A 399 -17.31 30.15 25.50
N GLU A 400 -16.38 30.62 24.65
CA GLU A 400 -16.45 31.91 23.95
C GLU A 400 -17.70 31.99 23.07
N ASP A 401 -18.35 33.15 22.97
CA ASP A 401 -19.59 33.31 22.19
C ASP A 401 -19.38 33.22 20.67
N ALA A 402 -18.21 33.62 20.19
CA ALA A 402 -17.81 33.54 18.78
C ALA A 402 -16.36 33.05 18.66
N PRO A 403 -16.10 31.74 18.89
CA PRO A 403 -14.75 31.20 19.01
C PRO A 403 -14.03 31.03 17.67
N TYR A 404 -14.78 30.90 16.58
CA TYR A 404 -14.24 30.52 15.26
C TYR A 404 -13.78 31.72 14.44
N HIS A 405 -12.51 31.71 14.04
CA HIS A 405 -11.99 32.69 13.10
C HIS A 405 -12.33 32.31 11.64
N PRO A 406 -12.78 33.25 10.78
CA PRO A 406 -13.17 32.94 9.40
C PRO A 406 -12.09 32.31 8.52
N LEU A 407 -10.80 32.48 8.85
CA LEU A 407 -9.68 31.84 8.13
C LEU A 407 -9.47 30.36 8.49
N GLY A 408 -10.14 29.84 9.53
CA GLY A 408 -10.00 28.45 9.96
C GLY A 408 -10.40 27.44 8.87
N LEU A 409 -9.71 26.29 8.84
CA LEU A 409 -9.95 25.21 7.87
C LEU A 409 -10.31 23.89 8.59
N PRO A 410 -11.49 23.30 8.36
CA PRO A 410 -11.84 22.01 8.94
C PRO A 410 -11.10 20.86 8.25
N TYR A 411 -11.18 19.65 8.82
CA TYR A 411 -10.72 18.43 8.16
C TYR A 411 -11.42 18.22 6.79
N ARG A 412 -10.71 17.62 5.83
CA ARG A 412 -11.28 17.31 4.51
C ARG A 412 -12.47 16.35 4.68
N GLY A 413 -13.66 16.79 4.25
CA GLY A 413 -14.90 16.01 4.38
C GLY A 413 -15.94 16.57 5.36
N MET A 414 -15.68 17.68 6.06
CA MET A 414 -16.76 18.43 6.71
C MET A 414 -17.76 18.95 5.65
N PRO A 415 -19.09 18.77 5.84
CA PRO A 415 -20.09 19.30 4.92
C PRO A 415 -20.00 20.84 4.78
N PRO A 416 -20.13 21.42 3.57
CA PRO A 416 -20.03 22.87 3.39
C PRO A 416 -21.04 23.69 4.20
N ASP A 417 -22.25 23.17 4.43
CA ASP A 417 -23.26 23.83 5.27
C ASP A 417 -22.87 23.82 6.76
N ALA A 418 -22.17 22.79 7.22
CA ALA A 418 -21.62 22.72 8.57
C ALA A 418 -20.46 23.71 8.75
N ALA A 419 -19.55 23.80 7.78
CA ALA A 419 -18.48 24.81 7.79
C ALA A 419 -19.03 26.25 7.76
N ALA A 420 -20.07 26.51 6.96
CA ALA A 420 -20.73 27.81 6.89
C ALA A 420 -21.42 28.21 8.21
N LYS A 421 -22.03 27.27 8.93
CA LYS A 421 -22.60 27.52 10.28
C LYS A 421 -21.54 27.92 11.31
N LEU A 422 -20.29 27.48 11.14
CA LEU A 422 -19.16 27.87 11.96
C LEU A 422 -18.50 29.19 11.51
N GLY A 423 -19.01 29.85 10.46
CA GLY A 423 -18.46 31.10 9.93
C GLY A 423 -17.15 30.94 9.13
N LEU A 424 -16.79 29.71 8.75
CA LEU A 424 -15.51 29.42 8.09
C LEU A 424 -15.57 29.74 6.59
N THR A 425 -14.56 30.47 6.10
CA THR A 425 -14.39 30.80 4.69
C THR A 425 -13.43 29.80 4.04
N LEU A 426 -13.96 28.67 3.58
CA LEU A 426 -13.15 27.55 3.06
C LEU A 426 -12.19 27.99 1.95
N GLU A 427 -12.71 28.72 0.97
CA GLU A 427 -11.98 29.22 -0.21
C GLU A 427 -10.99 30.39 0.08
N ALA A 428 -10.80 30.78 1.34
CA ALA A 428 -9.85 31.83 1.68
C ALA A 428 -8.41 31.40 1.39
N THR A 429 -7.66 32.24 0.68
CA THR A 429 -6.23 32.07 0.40
C THR A 429 -5.40 33.15 1.11
N PRO A 430 -5.38 33.19 2.47
CA PRO A 430 -4.60 34.17 3.21
C PRO A 430 -3.10 33.92 3.00
N THR A 431 -2.29 34.97 3.07
CA THR A 431 -0.84 34.84 3.22
C THR A 431 -0.47 34.16 4.53
N LEU A 432 0.77 33.66 4.66
CA LEU A 432 1.24 33.07 5.91
C LEU A 432 1.03 34.01 7.11
N ASP A 433 1.43 35.29 7.01
CA ASP A 433 1.30 36.23 8.13
C ASP A 433 -0.17 36.57 8.47
N GLU A 434 -1.07 36.60 7.49
CA GLU A 434 -2.52 36.82 7.71
C GLU A 434 -3.19 35.68 8.49
N VAL A 435 -2.77 34.42 8.29
CA VAL A 435 -3.24 33.30 9.12
C VAL A 435 -2.48 33.18 10.45
N LEU A 436 -1.20 33.57 10.49
CA LEU A 436 -0.43 33.54 11.74
C LEU A 436 -0.91 34.58 12.76
N ALA A 437 -1.39 35.75 12.35
CA ALA A 437 -1.89 36.76 13.28
C ALA A 437 -3.00 36.21 14.24
N PRO A 438 -4.11 35.60 13.75
CA PRO A 438 -5.08 34.95 14.63
C PRO A 438 -4.56 33.64 15.25
N ARG A 439 -3.75 32.84 14.55
CA ARG A 439 -3.19 31.58 15.12
C ARG A 439 -2.31 31.85 16.34
N LEU A 440 -1.39 32.81 16.26
CA LEU A 440 -0.50 33.18 17.36
C LEU A 440 -1.28 33.81 18.53
N ALA A 441 -2.37 34.54 18.26
CA ALA A 441 -3.27 35.00 19.31
C ALA A 441 -3.97 33.83 20.04
N ARG A 442 -4.44 32.81 19.31
CA ARG A 442 -5.02 31.59 19.90
C ARG A 442 -3.98 30.76 20.65
N MET A 443 -2.74 30.66 20.15
CA MET A 443 -1.61 30.02 20.87
C MET A 443 -1.28 30.77 22.17
N ALA A 444 -1.25 32.11 22.16
CA ALA A 444 -1.06 32.90 23.37
C ALA A 444 -2.21 32.74 24.39
N THR A 445 -3.43 32.46 23.93
CA THR A 445 -4.55 32.05 24.81
C THR A 445 -4.30 30.67 25.41
N MET A 446 -3.83 29.69 24.62
CA MET A 446 -3.46 28.36 25.12
C MET A 446 -2.36 28.45 26.18
N ARG A 447 -1.31 29.24 25.95
CA ARG A 447 -0.24 29.56 26.91
C ARG A 447 -0.81 30.02 28.26
N ARG A 448 -1.65 31.05 28.26
CA ARG A 448 -2.29 31.56 29.50
C ARG A 448 -3.12 30.50 30.23
N VAL A 449 -3.77 29.59 29.49
CA VAL A 449 -4.57 28.50 30.06
C VAL A 449 -3.67 27.41 30.68
N VAL A 450 -2.58 26.99 30.02
CA VAL A 450 -1.67 25.99 30.60
C VAL A 450 -0.86 26.54 31.79
N ASP A 451 -0.50 27.83 31.77
CA ASP A 451 0.22 28.48 32.87
C ASP A 451 -0.62 28.56 34.14
N GLY A 452 -1.93 28.83 34.00
CA GLY A 452 -2.90 28.84 35.12
C GLY A 452 -3.47 27.46 35.49
N LEU A 453 -3.03 26.39 34.83
CA LEU A 453 -3.67 25.08 34.93
C LEU A 453 -3.41 24.39 36.27
N THR A 454 -4.48 23.86 36.86
CA THR A 454 -4.46 23.05 38.08
C THR A 454 -5.07 21.67 37.80
N GLU A 455 -4.85 20.69 38.68
CA GLU A 455 -5.49 19.37 38.54
C GLU A 455 -7.02 19.45 38.61
N ALA A 456 -7.56 20.37 39.44
CA ALA A 456 -9.00 20.60 39.53
C ALA A 456 -9.57 21.21 38.24
N GLU A 457 -8.83 22.11 37.57
CA GLU A 457 -9.24 22.67 36.28
C GLU A 457 -9.12 21.64 35.15
N LEU A 458 -8.12 20.76 35.17
CA LEU A 458 -8.00 19.65 34.23
C LEU A 458 -9.24 18.73 34.26
N ASP A 459 -9.77 18.44 35.45
CA ASP A 459 -10.91 17.55 35.63
C ASP A 459 -12.27 18.28 35.54
N ARG A 460 -12.28 19.59 35.22
CA ARG A 460 -13.51 20.34 34.95
C ARG A 460 -14.23 19.82 33.70
N VAL A 461 -15.55 19.68 33.81
CA VAL A 461 -16.45 19.39 32.68
C VAL A 461 -16.70 20.67 31.87
N CYS A 462 -16.58 20.56 30.55
CA CYS A 462 -16.91 21.58 29.57
C CYS A 462 -18.43 21.71 29.39
N GLY A 463 -18.99 22.91 29.42
CA GLY A 463 -20.41 23.18 29.14
C GLY A 463 -20.77 23.03 27.67
N ARG A 464 -19.79 23.03 26.76
CA ARG A 464 -19.97 22.92 25.31
C ARG A 464 -19.12 21.78 24.72
N LYS A 465 -19.63 21.15 23.66
CA LYS A 465 -18.83 20.27 22.78
C LYS A 465 -18.07 21.12 21.75
N PRO A 466 -16.98 20.60 21.13
CA PRO A 466 -16.14 21.41 20.25
C PRO A 466 -16.91 22.03 19.08
N ALA A 467 -17.70 21.25 18.34
CA ALA A 467 -18.61 21.74 17.29
C ALA A 467 -19.80 20.79 17.11
N ASP A 468 -20.83 21.22 16.36
CA ASP A 468 -22.04 20.42 16.07
C ASP A 468 -21.78 18.98 15.57
N PRO A 469 -20.82 18.71 14.65
CA PRO A 469 -20.56 17.35 14.17
C PRO A 469 -19.92 16.41 15.20
N TYR A 470 -19.42 16.92 16.33
CA TYR A 470 -18.80 16.07 17.35
C TYR A 470 -19.86 15.31 18.15
N PRO A 471 -19.56 14.06 18.61
CA PRO A 471 -20.51 13.25 19.38
C PRO A 471 -21.00 13.95 20.65
N ASP A 472 -22.28 13.79 20.95
CA ASP A 472 -22.89 14.24 22.21
C ASP A 472 -22.45 13.32 23.35
N ARG A 473 -21.50 13.80 24.15
CA ARG A 473 -20.94 13.14 25.33
C ARG A 473 -20.37 14.20 26.27
N GLU A 474 -19.96 13.77 27.45
CA GLU A 474 -19.17 14.61 28.35
C GLU A 474 -17.80 14.94 27.73
N TYR A 475 -17.43 16.21 27.81
CA TYR A 475 -16.10 16.73 27.47
C TYR A 475 -15.49 17.30 28.76
N VAL A 476 -14.21 17.03 28.98
CA VAL A 476 -13.46 17.54 30.15
C VAL A 476 -12.23 18.29 29.65
N VAL A 477 -11.80 19.33 30.38
CA VAL A 477 -10.69 20.21 29.99
C VAL A 477 -9.43 19.41 29.62
N ARG A 478 -9.04 18.44 30.47
CA ARG A 478 -7.97 17.45 30.21
C ARG A 478 -8.07 16.81 28.84
N ARG A 479 -9.26 16.37 28.42
CA ARG A 479 -9.46 15.76 27.10
C ARG A 479 -9.29 16.81 26.00
N CYS A 480 -9.91 17.97 26.13
CA CYS A 480 -9.91 19.01 25.11
C CYS A 480 -8.51 19.58 24.86
N LEU A 481 -7.78 19.94 25.94
CA LEU A 481 -6.39 20.39 25.84
C LEU A 481 -5.49 19.30 25.25
N LYS A 482 -5.68 18.03 25.61
CA LYS A 482 -4.89 16.92 25.05
C LYS A 482 -5.13 16.70 23.56
N VAL A 483 -6.31 17.01 23.05
CA VAL A 483 -6.53 17.05 21.59
C VAL A 483 -5.74 18.20 20.97
N VAL A 484 -5.77 19.42 21.52
CA VAL A 484 -4.93 20.53 21.01
C VAL A 484 -3.45 20.16 20.97
N LEU A 485 -2.91 19.53 22.02
CA LEU A 485 -1.52 19.04 22.03
C LEU A 485 -1.24 17.99 20.94
N LYS A 486 -2.16 17.05 20.70
CA LYS A 486 -2.04 16.04 19.62
C LYS A 486 -2.10 16.71 18.23
N GLU A 487 -3.06 17.63 18.08
CA GLU A 487 -3.20 18.68 17.07
C GLU A 487 -1.86 19.13 16.52
N GLU A 488 -1.22 19.92 17.37
CA GLU A 488 0.01 20.61 17.09
C GLU A 488 1.18 19.65 16.83
N ALA A 489 1.26 18.52 17.55
CA ALA A 489 2.36 17.58 17.40
C ALA A 489 2.29 16.73 16.11
N GLU A 490 1.11 16.24 15.73
CA GLU A 490 0.96 15.42 14.51
C GLU A 490 1.01 16.28 13.23
N HIS A 491 0.43 17.49 13.24
CA HIS A 491 0.53 18.37 12.08
C HIS A 491 1.91 18.99 11.89
N HIS A 492 2.68 19.19 12.97
CA HIS A 492 4.09 19.58 12.87
C HIS A 492 4.93 18.53 12.11
N ARG A 493 4.68 17.23 12.34
CA ARG A 493 5.35 16.14 11.61
C ARG A 493 5.11 16.22 10.10
N TYR A 494 3.88 16.45 9.66
CA TYR A 494 3.57 16.62 8.24
C TYR A 494 4.20 17.91 7.69
N ALA A 495 4.05 19.04 8.39
CA ALA A 495 4.60 20.32 7.97
C ALA A 495 6.13 20.30 7.80
N VAL A 496 6.87 19.65 8.70
CA VAL A 496 8.34 19.52 8.60
C VAL A 496 8.76 18.58 7.45
N ARG A 497 8.01 17.49 7.21
CA ARG A 497 8.23 16.59 6.06
C ARG A 497 8.08 17.37 4.75
N ASP A 498 7.02 18.16 4.63
CA ASP A 498 6.66 18.82 3.37
C ASP A 498 7.51 20.06 3.11
N LEU A 499 7.83 20.84 4.14
CA LEU A 499 8.82 21.91 4.04
C LEU A 499 10.17 21.39 3.54
N ALA A 500 10.64 20.22 4.00
CA ALA A 500 11.90 19.65 3.52
C ALA A 500 11.88 19.28 2.02
N VAL A 501 10.70 18.97 1.46
CA VAL A 501 10.52 18.74 0.01
C VAL A 501 10.51 20.08 -0.74
N LEU A 502 9.83 21.10 -0.19
CA LEU A 502 9.74 22.43 -0.80
C LEU A 502 11.08 23.18 -0.76
N GLU A 503 11.82 23.09 0.34
CA GLU A 503 13.19 23.61 0.50
C GLU A 503 14.17 22.95 -0.48
N ALA A 504 14.03 21.66 -0.77
CA ALA A 504 14.86 20.96 -1.75
C ALA A 504 14.50 21.26 -3.23
N ALA A 505 13.38 21.98 -3.45
CA ALA A 505 12.85 22.35 -4.76
C ALA A 505 12.81 23.88 -4.99
N ALA A 506 13.43 24.65 -4.10
CA ALA A 506 13.59 26.10 -4.15
C ALA A 506 15.03 26.50 -4.52
#